data_AF-A0A9D5T774-F1
#
_entry.id   AF-A0A9D5T774-F1
#
_cell.length_a   1.000
_cell.length_b   1.000
_cell.length_c   1.000
_cell.angle_alpha   90.00
_cell.angle_beta   90.00
_cell.angle_gamma   90.00
#
_symmetry.space_group_name_H-M   'P 1'
#
loop_
_entity.id
_entity.type
_entity.pdbx_description
1 polymer ?
#
loop_
_entity_poly.entity_id
_entity_poly.type
_entity_poly.pdbx_seq_one_letter_code
_entity_poly.pdbx_strand_id
1 'polypeptide(L)'
;MRFPKLKNALLCRILVYITVLGSFLVPIIIVARLSFIPIKGIICIGLAIGLLVYIVKNFILLMAMDLSLATLHCHNKARKSFALSKSFSQKSTERKISGFGKETQPTAASPRPDLLRYKSSAPVTVYSSGIEKIIAVYHTGLLDKRGYDLILNSAEANTRSLKGKSRHRFLDSNQKKAPLNSVTVIIIFAKRVEENFACVLADTVLKNGGDGFDTAVIPCVVDIEKRLCTFDSMKIPYIGYQYPVKNRGIKLIKKYLFNNRFTYSESPEMRELVTDIDPEQTLWDFWRTTKKELITNDRDLKKRFEKMKHREIISEDGFIYLKWEDCGIITAYELNEESKTAEADSVEFWAYPKKNKIAKDTIKEIQNEISKHFAATGYTVKYISFKEEF
;
A
#
# COMPACT_ATOMS: atom_id res chain seq x y z
N MET A 1 14.50 -26.68 16.23
CA MET A 1 14.23 -25.27 16.58
C MET A 1 12.74 -25.01 16.42
N ARG A 2 12.06 -24.43 17.42
CA ARG A 2 10.67 -23.97 17.24
C ARG A 2 10.72 -22.68 16.41
N PHE A 3 10.26 -22.72 15.16
CA PHE A 3 10.17 -21.53 14.31
C PHE A 3 9.24 -20.49 14.96
N PRO A 4 9.50 -19.19 14.78
CA PRO A 4 8.63 -18.15 15.33
C PRO A 4 7.24 -18.23 14.72
N LYS A 5 6.25 -17.81 15.51
CA LYS A 5 4.86 -17.65 15.07
C LYS A 5 4.67 -16.32 14.33
N LEU A 6 3.75 -16.30 13.38
CA LEU A 6 3.46 -15.14 12.51
C LEU A 6 3.01 -13.90 13.29
N LYS A 7 2.46 -14.02 14.50
CA LYS A 7 2.19 -12.87 15.39
C LYS A 7 3.42 -11.98 15.63
N ASN A 8 4.61 -12.56 15.56
CA ASN A 8 5.89 -11.84 15.54
C ASN A 8 6.35 -11.56 14.10
N ALA A 9 5.48 -10.95 13.29
CA ALA A 9 5.67 -10.79 11.84
C ALA A 9 6.99 -10.11 11.46
N LEU A 10 7.45 -9.13 12.25
CA LEU A 10 8.74 -8.46 12.01
C LEU A 10 9.93 -9.42 12.19
N LEU A 11 9.91 -10.22 13.26
CA LEU A 11 10.95 -11.21 13.52
C LEU A 11 10.96 -12.27 12.40
N CYS A 12 9.77 -12.72 11.99
CA CYS A 12 9.62 -13.65 10.88
C CYS A 12 10.20 -13.08 9.58
N ARG A 13 9.89 -11.82 9.25
CA ARG A 13 10.40 -11.11 8.07
C ARG A 13 11.93 -11.00 8.11
N ILE A 14 12.50 -10.62 9.25
CA ILE A 14 13.97 -10.56 9.44
C ILE A 14 14.59 -11.95 9.24
N LEU A 15 13.99 -13.01 9.78
CA LEU A 15 14.51 -14.37 9.64
C LEU A 15 14.47 -14.89 8.21
N VAL A 16 13.45 -14.52 7.41
CA VAL A 16 13.43 -14.83 5.97
C VAL A 16 14.64 -14.19 5.29
N TYR A 17 14.89 -12.90 5.51
CA TYR A 17 16.06 -12.23 4.93
C TYR A 17 17.38 -12.82 5.43
N ILE A 18 17.52 -13.12 6.72
CA ILE A 18 18.74 -13.73 7.27
C ILE A 18 18.95 -15.12 6.69
N THR A 19 17.90 -15.92 6.51
CA THR A 19 18.04 -17.27 5.96
C THR A 19 18.42 -17.22 4.48
N VAL A 20 17.81 -16.32 3.71
CA VAL A 20 18.07 -16.17 2.27
C VAL A 20 19.43 -15.52 2.01
N LEU A 21 19.76 -14.41 2.69
CA LEU A 21 21.02 -13.71 2.48
C LEU A 21 22.18 -14.39 3.22
N GLY A 22 21.95 -14.81 4.47
CA GLY A 22 22.98 -15.41 5.31
C GLY A 22 23.48 -16.76 4.80
N SER A 23 22.62 -17.57 4.18
CA SER A 23 23.03 -18.85 3.58
C SER A 23 24.06 -18.70 2.45
N PHE A 24 24.15 -17.52 1.82
CA PHE A 24 25.13 -17.23 0.76
C PHE A 24 26.22 -16.25 1.21
N LEU A 25 25.89 -15.22 2.00
CA LEU A 25 26.85 -14.23 2.47
C LEU A 25 27.82 -14.78 3.51
N VAL A 26 27.38 -15.66 4.42
CA VAL A 26 28.25 -16.24 5.45
C VAL A 26 29.37 -17.10 4.82
N PRO A 27 29.08 -18.02 3.88
CA PRO A 27 30.11 -18.73 3.12
C PRO A 27 31.07 -17.80 2.37
N ILE A 28 30.58 -16.73 1.74
CA ILE A 28 31.42 -15.74 1.04
C ILE A 28 32.41 -15.08 2.01
N ILE A 29 31.93 -14.63 3.18
CA ILE A 29 32.78 -13.98 4.20
C ILE A 29 33.84 -14.97 4.73
N ILE A 30 33.45 -16.23 4.98
CA ILE A 30 34.36 -17.27 5.44
C ILE A 30 35.45 -17.52 4.39
N VAL A 31 35.07 -17.78 3.13
CA VAL A 31 36.01 -18.03 2.02
C VAL A 31 36.97 -16.86 1.81
N ALA A 32 36.47 -15.62 1.88
CA ALA A 32 37.30 -14.43 1.76
C ALA A 32 38.40 -14.37 2.83
N ARG A 33 38.07 -14.77 4.08
CA ARG A 33 38.98 -14.72 5.24
C ARG A 33 40.00 -15.86 5.32
N LEU A 34 39.80 -16.99 4.65
CA LEU A 34 40.70 -18.15 4.72
C LEU A 34 41.95 -17.95 3.85
N SER A 35 43.09 -17.57 4.41
CA SER A 35 44.33 -17.22 3.68
C SER A 35 44.84 -18.27 2.66
N PHE A 36 44.51 -19.54 2.85
CA PHE A 36 45.08 -20.67 2.10
C PHE A 36 44.30 -21.10 0.84
N ILE A 37 43.18 -20.44 0.50
CA ILE A 37 42.43 -20.76 -0.72
C ILE A 37 42.98 -19.92 -1.90
N PRO A 38 43.57 -20.53 -2.94
CA PRO A 38 44.15 -19.77 -4.06
C PRO A 38 43.10 -19.19 -5.02
N ILE A 39 41.87 -19.74 -5.04
CA ILE A 39 40.83 -19.40 -6.03
C ILE A 39 39.60 -18.71 -5.38
N LYS A 40 39.81 -17.92 -4.33
CA LYS A 40 38.71 -17.24 -3.57
C LYS A 40 37.77 -16.46 -4.46
N GLY A 41 38.31 -15.72 -5.44
CA GLY A 41 37.52 -14.89 -6.34
C GLY A 41 36.47 -15.69 -7.09
N ILE A 42 36.84 -16.84 -7.67
CA ILE A 42 35.91 -17.69 -8.43
C ILE A 42 34.87 -18.32 -7.51
N ILE A 43 35.24 -18.76 -6.31
CA ILE A 43 34.31 -19.33 -5.33
C ILE A 43 33.29 -18.27 -4.87
N CYS A 44 33.75 -17.05 -4.55
CA CYS A 44 32.86 -15.95 -4.16
C CYS A 44 31.92 -15.55 -5.31
N ILE A 45 32.41 -15.49 -6.55
CA ILE A 45 31.58 -15.24 -7.74
C ILE A 45 30.55 -16.37 -7.92
N GLY A 46 30.96 -17.64 -7.79
CA GLY A 46 30.06 -18.78 -7.88
C GLY A 46 28.94 -18.74 -6.84
N LEU A 47 29.27 -18.38 -5.60
CA LEU A 47 28.28 -18.20 -4.52
C LEU A 47 27.34 -17.02 -4.79
N ALA A 48 27.85 -15.90 -5.33
CA ALA A 48 27.03 -14.76 -5.70
C ALA A 48 26.07 -15.07 -6.86
N ILE A 49 26.55 -15.80 -7.88
CA ILE A 49 25.70 -16.30 -8.98
C ILE A 49 24.65 -17.28 -8.42
N GLY A 50 25.04 -18.17 -7.52
CA GLY A 50 24.13 -19.09 -6.85
C GLY A 50 23.01 -18.37 -6.10
N LEU A 51 23.36 -17.30 -5.36
CA LEU A 51 22.39 -16.44 -4.68
C LEU A 51 21.44 -15.77 -5.68
N LEU A 52 21.97 -15.22 -6.77
CA LEU A 52 21.16 -14.57 -7.80
C LEU A 52 20.18 -15.55 -8.45
N VAL A 53 20.64 -16.75 -8.82
CA VAL A 53 19.79 -17.82 -9.36
C VAL A 53 18.71 -18.23 -8.35
N TYR A 54 19.07 -18.34 -7.07
CA TYR A 54 18.11 -18.66 -6.01
C TYR A 54 17.03 -17.58 -5.87
N ILE A 55 17.43 -16.30 -5.83
CA ILE A 55 16.51 -15.16 -5.74
C ILE A 55 15.58 -15.14 -6.94
N VAL A 56 16.10 -15.27 -8.16
CA VAL A 56 15.30 -15.25 -9.39
C VAL A 56 14.29 -16.41 -9.42
N LYS A 57 14.73 -17.64 -9.08
CA LYS A 57 13.85 -18.82 -9.07
C LYS A 57 12.76 -18.75 -7.99
N ASN A 58 13.05 -18.14 -6.84
CA ASN A 58 12.12 -18.06 -5.71
C ASN A 58 11.49 -16.68 -5.55
N PHE A 59 11.66 -15.78 -6.53
CA PHE A 59 11.27 -14.38 -6.41
C PHE A 59 9.81 -14.21 -6.00
N ILE A 60 8.89 -14.90 -6.69
CA ILE A 60 7.44 -14.84 -6.41
C ILE A 60 7.15 -15.30 -4.98
N LEU A 61 7.74 -16.40 -4.53
CA LEU A 61 7.57 -16.91 -3.17
C LEU A 61 8.10 -15.92 -2.13
N LEU A 62 9.31 -15.40 -2.35
CA LEU A 62 9.93 -14.43 -1.43
C LEU A 62 9.14 -13.13 -1.34
N MET A 63 8.64 -12.62 -2.47
CA MET A 63 7.80 -11.43 -2.53
C MET A 63 6.45 -11.64 -1.86
N ALA A 64 5.79 -12.79 -2.12
CA ALA A 64 4.53 -13.14 -1.47
C ALA A 64 4.70 -13.22 0.05
N MET A 65 5.77 -13.87 0.52
CA MET A 65 6.08 -13.93 1.95
C MET A 65 6.39 -12.57 2.55
N ASP A 66 7.20 -11.75 1.87
CA ASP A 66 7.56 -10.42 2.35
C ASP A 66 6.33 -9.52 2.48
N LEU A 67 5.47 -9.51 1.45
CA LEU A 67 4.24 -8.75 1.43
C LEU A 67 3.29 -9.20 2.55
N SER A 68 3.02 -10.50 2.66
CA SER A 68 2.15 -11.06 3.68
C SER A 68 2.62 -10.76 5.10
N LEU A 69 3.92 -10.92 5.38
CA LEU A 69 4.50 -10.59 6.68
C LEU A 69 4.49 -9.08 6.96
N ALA A 70 4.71 -8.25 5.94
CA ALA A 70 4.63 -6.80 6.09
C ALA A 70 3.20 -6.32 6.34
N THR A 71 2.22 -6.90 5.65
CA THR A 71 0.78 -6.68 5.88
C THR A 71 0.39 -7.07 7.30
N LEU A 72 0.78 -8.28 7.73
CA LEU A 72 0.51 -8.76 9.09
C LEU A 72 1.19 -7.88 10.14
N HIS A 73 2.41 -7.40 9.88
CA HIS A 73 3.08 -6.45 10.78
C HIS A 73 2.33 -5.13 10.92
N CYS A 74 1.82 -4.58 9.81
CA CYS A 74 1.03 -3.36 9.82
C CYS A 74 -0.28 -3.58 10.58
N HIS A 75 -0.91 -4.73 10.36
CA HIS A 75 -2.13 -5.14 11.04
C HIS A 75 -1.97 -5.26 12.56
N ASN A 76 -0.94 -5.99 13.03
CA ASN A 76 -0.67 -6.19 14.46
C ASN A 76 -0.42 -4.86 15.22
N LYS A 77 -0.11 -3.78 14.50
CA LYS A 77 0.10 -2.43 15.04
C LYS A 77 -1.06 -1.48 14.79
N ALA A 78 -2.06 -1.87 14.02
CA ALA A 78 -3.26 -1.07 13.81
C ALA A 78 -4.21 -1.23 15.01
N ARG A 79 -4.89 -0.14 15.37
CA ARG A 79 -5.88 -0.09 16.45
C ARG A 79 -7.15 0.59 15.95
N LYS A 80 -8.29 0.26 16.57
CA LYS A 80 -9.57 0.98 16.33
C LYS A 80 -9.46 2.41 16.88
N SER A 81 -8.93 2.57 18.08
CA SER A 81 -8.68 3.85 18.74
C SER A 81 -7.36 3.84 19.51
N PHE A 82 -6.87 5.02 19.90
CA PHE A 82 -5.69 5.19 20.75
C PHE A 82 -6.01 6.06 21.96
N ALA A 83 -5.64 5.60 23.15
CA ALA A 83 -5.69 6.41 24.37
C ALA A 83 -4.70 7.58 24.29
N LEU A 84 -5.14 8.79 24.62
CA LEU A 84 -4.25 9.95 24.73
C LEU A 84 -3.39 9.83 25.99
N SER A 85 -2.15 10.32 25.91
CA SER A 85 -1.27 10.30 27.09
C SER A 85 -1.84 11.16 28.22
N LYS A 86 -1.50 10.83 29.48
CA LYS A 86 -1.90 11.64 30.64
C LYS A 86 -1.45 13.10 30.54
N SER A 87 -0.32 13.34 29.88
CA SER A 87 0.25 14.66 29.60
C SER A 87 -0.32 15.36 28.35
N PHE A 88 -1.30 14.74 27.67
CA PHE A 88 -1.91 15.33 26.49
C PHE A 88 -2.58 16.67 26.83
N SER A 89 -2.34 17.66 26.00
CA SER A 89 -2.96 18.98 26.08
C SER A 89 -3.26 19.47 24.68
N GLN A 90 -4.52 19.85 24.46
CA GLN A 90 -4.99 20.41 23.20
C GLN A 90 -4.17 21.65 22.81
N LYS A 91 -4.06 22.64 23.72
CA LYS A 91 -3.26 23.87 23.51
C LYS A 91 -1.79 23.58 23.17
N SER A 92 -1.18 22.61 23.84
CA SER A 92 0.22 22.21 23.55
C SER A 92 0.35 21.60 22.15
N THR A 93 -0.63 20.80 21.74
CA THR A 93 -0.68 20.18 20.41
C THR A 93 -0.84 21.24 19.33
N GLU A 94 -1.80 22.16 19.49
CA GLU A 94 -2.02 23.28 18.57
C GLU A 94 -0.76 24.14 18.40
N ARG A 95 -0.07 24.47 19.50
CA ARG A 95 1.22 25.20 19.44
C ARG A 95 2.29 24.45 18.68
N LYS A 96 2.32 23.11 18.74
CA LYS A 96 3.26 22.31 17.94
C LYS A 96 2.86 22.31 16.47
N ILE A 97 1.56 22.23 16.17
CA ILE A 97 1.04 22.26 14.80
C ILE A 97 1.20 23.66 14.20
N SER A 98 1.12 24.74 14.97
CA SER A 98 1.33 26.10 14.44
C SER A 98 2.74 26.30 13.87
N GLY A 99 3.74 25.61 14.44
CA GLY A 99 5.10 25.54 13.89
C GLY A 99 5.27 24.64 12.65
N PHE A 100 4.19 24.03 12.13
CA PHE A 100 4.25 23.19 10.93
C PHE A 100 3.98 24.00 9.66
N GLY A 101 4.95 24.04 8.76
CA GLY A 101 4.75 24.59 7.41
C GLY A 101 4.35 26.08 7.43
N LYS A 102 3.60 26.50 6.41
CA LYS A 102 3.06 27.85 6.25
C LYS A 102 1.59 27.88 6.67
N GLU A 103 1.19 28.96 7.32
CA GLU A 103 -0.23 29.27 7.54
C GLU A 103 -0.93 29.52 6.21
N THR A 104 -2.16 29.04 6.07
CA THR A 104 -2.95 29.31 4.88
C THR A 104 -4.37 29.70 5.23
N GLN A 105 -4.93 30.65 4.48
CA GLN A 105 -6.32 31.04 4.66
C GLN A 105 -7.26 29.93 4.21
N PRO A 106 -8.27 29.58 5.02
CA PRO A 106 -9.27 28.62 4.61
C PRO A 106 -10.17 29.13 3.48
N THR A 107 -10.74 28.21 2.73
CA THR A 107 -11.81 28.47 1.76
C THR A 107 -13.09 28.95 2.44
N ALA A 108 -14.07 29.39 1.65
CA ALA A 108 -15.37 29.81 2.15
C ALA A 108 -16.24 28.66 2.70
N ALA A 109 -15.83 27.39 2.51
CA ALA A 109 -16.57 26.24 3.00
C ALA A 109 -16.74 26.28 4.53
N SER A 110 -17.96 25.97 4.99
CA SER A 110 -18.31 25.90 6.42
C SER A 110 -18.40 24.44 6.87
N PRO A 111 -17.92 24.08 8.07
CA PRO A 111 -17.22 24.95 9.04
C PRO A 111 -15.81 25.31 8.55
N ARG A 112 -15.28 26.47 8.97
CA ARG A 112 -13.89 26.83 8.66
C ARG A 112 -12.93 26.17 9.66
N PRO A 113 -11.79 25.62 9.22
CA PRO A 113 -10.77 25.14 10.13
C PRO A 113 -10.19 26.30 10.95
N ASP A 114 -10.01 26.08 12.24
CA ASP A 114 -9.39 27.03 13.15
C ASP A 114 -7.90 27.20 12.84
N LEU A 115 -7.27 26.14 12.32
CA LEU A 115 -5.88 26.17 11.91
C LEU A 115 -5.69 25.34 10.64
N LEU A 116 -5.18 25.98 9.58
CA LEU A 116 -4.85 25.34 8.32
C LEU A 116 -3.38 25.58 7.98
N ARG A 117 -2.62 24.49 7.92
CA ARG A 117 -1.17 24.52 7.69
C ARG A 117 -0.80 23.68 6.48
N TYR A 118 0.06 24.23 5.64
CA TYR A 118 0.51 23.62 4.40
C TYR A 118 2.04 23.55 4.36
N LYS A 119 2.58 22.38 4.05
CA LYS A 119 4.00 22.18 3.80
C LYS A 119 4.21 21.40 2.51
N SER A 120 4.96 21.99 1.61
CA SER A 120 5.45 21.35 0.39
C SER A 120 6.94 21.07 0.50
N SER A 121 7.37 19.91 -0.02
CA SER A 121 8.75 19.45 0.00
C SER A 121 9.09 18.76 -1.32
N ALA A 122 10.31 19.00 -1.82
CA ALA A 122 10.79 18.37 -3.03
C ALA A 122 10.70 16.83 -2.93
N PRO A 123 10.43 16.15 -4.04
CA PRO A 123 10.36 14.69 -4.05
C PRO A 123 11.74 14.09 -3.72
N VAL A 124 11.72 12.97 -3.01
CA VAL A 124 12.94 12.20 -2.68
C VAL A 124 13.15 11.05 -3.68
N THR A 125 12.11 10.72 -4.44
CA THR A 125 12.08 9.61 -5.39
C THR A 125 11.68 10.11 -6.77
N VAL A 126 12.01 9.34 -7.81
CA VAL A 126 11.58 9.62 -9.20
C VAL A 126 10.07 9.46 -9.38
N TYR A 127 9.43 8.66 -8.53
CA TYR A 127 7.98 8.36 -8.58
C TYR A 127 7.07 9.46 -8.03
N SER A 128 7.56 10.67 -7.82
CA SER A 128 6.69 11.78 -7.40
C SER A 128 7.20 13.12 -7.88
N SER A 129 6.29 14.04 -8.22
CA SER A 129 6.60 15.42 -8.59
C SER A 129 6.81 16.34 -7.37
N GLY A 130 6.34 15.92 -6.20
CA GLY A 130 6.42 16.67 -4.97
C GLY A 130 5.74 15.94 -3.83
N ILE A 131 6.00 16.39 -2.61
CA ILE A 131 5.35 15.87 -1.40
C ILE A 131 4.70 17.03 -0.66
N GLU A 132 3.38 17.06 -0.68
CA GLU A 132 2.53 18.01 0.03
C GLU A 132 1.92 17.38 1.27
N LYS A 133 1.87 18.18 2.33
CA LYS A 133 1.33 17.79 3.62
C LYS A 133 0.48 18.93 4.15
N ILE A 134 -0.78 18.62 4.43
CA ILE A 134 -1.77 19.57 4.93
C ILE A 134 -2.21 19.09 6.31
N ILE A 135 -2.30 20.02 7.26
CA ILE A 135 -2.95 19.78 8.56
C ILE A 135 -4.06 20.80 8.71
N ALA A 136 -5.30 20.30 8.86
CA ALA A 136 -6.47 21.10 9.16
C ALA A 136 -6.97 20.74 10.56
N VAL A 137 -7.19 21.72 11.42
CA VAL A 137 -7.67 21.54 12.78
C VAL A 137 -9.05 22.17 12.92
N TYR A 138 -9.97 21.44 13.55
CA TYR A 138 -11.34 21.86 13.84
C TYR A 138 -11.68 21.62 15.31
N HIS A 139 -12.50 22.49 15.87
CA HIS A 139 -13.07 22.32 17.20
C HIS A 139 -14.59 22.16 17.14
N THR A 140 -15.11 21.25 17.96
CA THR A 140 -16.55 21.16 18.20
C THR A 140 -16.84 20.82 19.66
N GLY A 141 -18.01 21.24 20.14
CA GLY A 141 -18.51 20.82 21.45
C GLY A 141 -18.91 19.34 21.41
N LEU A 142 -19.97 19.03 20.66
CA LEU A 142 -20.47 17.69 20.44
C LEU A 142 -20.23 17.29 18.99
N LEU A 143 -19.61 16.14 18.74
CA LEU A 143 -19.44 15.59 17.41
C LEU A 143 -20.44 14.47 17.16
N ASP A 144 -21.41 14.73 16.29
CA ASP A 144 -22.32 13.75 15.69
C ASP A 144 -21.85 13.39 14.27
N LYS A 145 -22.54 12.43 13.64
CA LYS A 145 -22.21 12.00 12.27
C LYS A 145 -22.32 13.14 11.26
N ARG A 146 -23.37 13.96 11.36
CA ARG A 146 -23.61 15.08 10.44
C ARG A 146 -22.52 16.14 10.56
N GLY A 147 -22.13 16.51 11.79
CA GLY A 147 -21.04 17.43 12.06
C GLY A 147 -19.70 16.91 11.54
N TYR A 148 -19.44 15.61 11.69
CA TYR A 148 -18.27 14.96 11.10
C TYR A 148 -18.26 15.08 9.57
N ASP A 149 -19.36 14.77 8.89
CA ASP A 149 -19.46 14.83 7.42
C ASP A 149 -19.26 16.26 6.90
N LEU A 150 -19.82 17.27 7.61
CA LEU A 150 -19.63 18.68 7.27
C LEU A 150 -18.15 19.11 7.40
N ILE A 151 -17.49 18.72 8.48
CA ILE A 151 -16.06 19.01 8.69
C ILE A 151 -15.21 18.34 7.61
N LEU A 152 -15.52 17.09 7.27
CA LEU A 152 -14.80 16.35 6.24
C LEU A 152 -14.93 17.03 4.88
N ASN A 153 -16.15 17.37 4.47
CA ASN A 153 -16.41 18.09 3.22
C ASN A 153 -15.68 19.43 3.16
N SER A 154 -15.68 20.20 4.25
CA SER A 154 -14.91 21.44 4.33
C SER A 154 -13.40 21.20 4.21
N ALA A 155 -12.86 20.20 4.91
CA ALA A 155 -11.45 19.86 4.86
C ALA A 155 -11.01 19.37 3.47
N GLU A 156 -11.87 18.64 2.76
CA GLU A 156 -11.64 18.26 1.37
C GLU A 156 -11.61 19.46 0.45
N ALA A 157 -12.56 20.40 0.57
CA ALA A 157 -12.56 21.63 -0.21
C ALA A 157 -11.26 22.43 -0.02
N ASN A 158 -10.80 22.54 1.24
CA ASN A 158 -9.52 23.16 1.57
C ASN A 158 -8.32 22.36 1.03
N THR A 159 -8.39 21.04 1.01
CA THR A 159 -7.33 20.20 0.42
C THR A 159 -7.21 20.42 -1.08
N ARG A 160 -8.36 20.41 -1.79
CA ARG A 160 -8.41 20.61 -3.24
C ARG A 160 -7.87 21.97 -3.65
N SER A 161 -8.13 23.03 -2.86
CA SER A 161 -7.61 24.37 -3.15
C SER A 161 -6.10 24.55 -2.91
N LEU A 162 -5.50 23.68 -2.11
CA LEU A 162 -4.06 23.72 -1.79
C LEU A 162 -3.21 22.76 -2.62
N LYS A 163 -3.83 21.71 -3.18
CA LYS A 163 -3.14 20.70 -3.96
C LYS A 163 -2.42 21.34 -5.16
N GLY A 164 -1.10 21.15 -5.25
CA GLY A 164 -0.27 21.66 -6.34
C GLY A 164 0.00 23.17 -6.28
N LYS A 165 -0.31 23.83 -5.16
CA LYS A 165 -0.11 25.29 -4.99
C LYS A 165 1.37 25.67 -5.01
N SER A 166 2.26 24.80 -4.56
CA SER A 166 3.71 25.01 -4.59
C SER A 166 4.34 24.22 -5.72
N ARG A 167 5.08 24.91 -6.60
CA ARG A 167 5.86 24.27 -7.66
C ARG A 167 7.30 24.06 -7.21
N HIS A 168 7.82 22.84 -7.40
CA HIS A 168 9.22 22.54 -7.16
C HIS A 168 10.05 22.91 -8.38
N ARG A 169 11.16 23.64 -8.16
CA ARG A 169 12.17 23.91 -9.18
C ARG A 169 13.15 22.74 -9.20
N PHE A 170 13.74 22.45 -10.36
CA PHE A 170 14.74 21.39 -10.56
C PHE A 170 14.22 19.95 -10.42
N LEU A 171 13.06 19.67 -11.01
CA LEU A 171 12.61 18.29 -11.22
C LEU A 171 13.23 17.72 -12.50
N ASP A 172 13.60 16.44 -12.47
CA ASP A 172 13.99 15.71 -13.68
C ASP A 172 12.78 15.44 -14.60
N SER A 173 13.00 14.86 -15.79
CA SER A 173 11.92 14.58 -16.75
C SER A 173 10.87 13.61 -16.22
N ASN A 174 11.27 12.67 -15.37
CA ASN A 174 10.39 11.62 -14.85
C ASN A 174 9.57 12.18 -13.68
N GLN A 175 10.22 12.89 -12.76
CA GLN A 175 9.58 13.61 -11.66
C GLN A 175 8.57 14.64 -12.15
N LYS A 176 8.80 15.34 -13.27
CA LYS A 176 7.83 16.28 -13.84
C LYS A 176 6.52 15.60 -14.29
N LYS A 177 6.59 14.34 -14.70
CA LYS A 177 5.44 13.54 -15.16
C LYS A 177 4.78 12.74 -14.03
N ALA A 178 5.52 12.51 -12.95
CA ALA A 178 5.08 11.71 -11.81
C ALA A 178 3.94 12.38 -11.01
N PRO A 179 3.08 11.58 -10.34
CA PRO A 179 1.98 12.10 -9.55
C PRO A 179 2.47 12.97 -8.38
N LEU A 180 1.61 13.91 -7.96
CA LEU A 180 1.85 14.75 -6.81
C LEU A 180 1.39 14.02 -5.54
N ASN A 181 2.34 13.74 -4.65
CA ASN A 181 2.05 13.03 -3.41
C ASN A 181 1.48 14.00 -2.36
N SER A 182 0.21 13.84 -1.99
CA SER A 182 -0.47 14.77 -1.08
C SER A 182 -1.18 14.06 0.07
N VAL A 183 -0.80 14.37 1.31
CA VAL A 183 -1.52 13.90 2.51
C VAL A 183 -2.18 15.05 3.24
N THR A 184 -3.48 14.91 3.53
CA THR A 184 -4.22 15.78 4.45
C THR A 184 -4.50 15.02 5.73
N VAL A 185 -4.11 15.60 6.87
CA VAL A 185 -4.50 15.15 8.19
C VAL A 185 -5.53 16.12 8.74
N ILE A 186 -6.73 15.64 9.03
CA ILE A 186 -7.82 16.42 9.59
C ILE A 186 -7.91 16.08 11.08
N ILE A 187 -7.61 17.03 11.95
CA ILE A 187 -7.66 16.84 13.40
C ILE A 187 -8.93 17.51 13.92
N ILE A 188 -9.84 16.72 14.49
CA ILE A 188 -11.10 17.20 15.03
C ILE A 188 -11.03 17.05 16.55
N PHE A 189 -10.89 18.17 17.26
CA PHE A 189 -10.99 18.19 18.72
C PHE A 189 -12.46 18.33 19.11
N ALA A 190 -13.06 17.24 19.56
CA ALA A 190 -14.41 17.21 20.09
C ALA A 190 -14.35 17.22 21.61
N LYS A 191 -15.12 18.08 22.29
CA LYS A 191 -15.25 17.98 23.75
C LYS A 191 -15.85 16.61 24.12
N ARG A 192 -16.89 16.20 23.39
CA ARG A 192 -17.53 14.88 23.49
C ARG A 192 -17.91 14.37 22.10
N VAL A 193 -17.78 13.07 21.87
CA VAL A 193 -18.37 12.39 20.70
C VAL A 193 -19.72 11.79 21.11
N GLU A 194 -20.74 12.00 20.28
CA GLU A 194 -22.06 11.40 20.49
C GLU A 194 -21.96 9.87 20.60
N GLU A 195 -22.65 9.26 21.56
CA GLU A 195 -22.50 7.82 21.86
C GLU A 195 -22.84 6.92 20.68
N ASN A 196 -23.95 7.21 20.00
CA ASN A 196 -24.36 6.48 18.80
C ASN A 196 -23.29 6.55 17.70
N PHE A 197 -22.67 7.72 17.54
CA PHE A 197 -21.62 7.91 16.54
C PHE A 197 -20.30 7.26 16.98
N ALA A 198 -19.96 7.30 18.28
CA ALA A 198 -18.74 6.71 18.82
C ALA A 198 -18.63 5.20 18.51
N CYS A 199 -19.75 4.47 18.53
CA CYS A 199 -19.80 3.05 18.19
C CYS A 199 -19.40 2.74 16.73
N VAL A 200 -19.70 3.65 15.80
CA VAL A 200 -19.44 3.46 14.35
C VAL A 200 -18.30 4.34 13.84
N LEU A 201 -17.66 5.12 14.72
CA LEU A 201 -16.65 6.11 14.36
C LEU A 201 -15.43 5.46 13.71
N ALA A 202 -14.97 4.33 14.26
CA ALA A 202 -13.80 3.61 13.74
C ALA A 202 -14.00 3.15 12.29
N ASP A 203 -15.20 2.69 11.94
CA ASP A 203 -15.54 2.28 10.58
C ASP A 203 -15.81 3.47 9.66
N THR A 204 -16.32 4.57 10.21
CA THR A 204 -16.58 5.80 9.46
C THR A 204 -15.27 6.46 9.01
N VAL A 205 -14.26 6.56 9.89
CA VAL A 205 -12.96 7.14 9.52
C VAL A 205 -12.18 6.27 8.51
N LEU A 206 -12.55 5.00 8.37
CA LEU A 206 -11.94 4.05 7.43
C LEU A 206 -12.42 4.24 6.00
N LYS A 207 -13.73 4.43 5.80
CA LYS A 207 -14.35 4.55 4.47
C LYS A 207 -13.84 5.76 3.68
N ASN A 208 -13.27 6.75 4.36
CA ASN A 208 -12.85 8.02 3.77
C ASN A 208 -11.33 8.06 3.44
N GLY A 209 -10.60 6.96 3.63
CA GLY A 209 -9.22 6.83 3.21
C GLY A 209 -9.13 6.26 1.80
N GLY A 210 -8.72 7.08 0.82
CA GLY A 210 -8.42 6.61 -0.55
C GLY A 210 -7.32 5.53 -0.62
N ASP A 211 -6.82 5.23 -1.83
CA ASP A 211 -5.79 4.19 -2.07
C ASP A 211 -4.54 4.33 -1.16
N GLY A 212 -4.27 5.54 -0.67
CA GLY A 212 -3.24 5.86 0.29
C GLY A 212 -1.81 5.89 -0.28
N PHE A 213 -1.66 5.69 -1.59
CA PHE A 213 -0.37 5.66 -2.28
C PHE A 213 0.05 7.05 -2.74
N ASP A 214 -0.78 7.73 -3.54
CA ASP A 214 -0.50 9.06 -4.08
C ASP A 214 -1.19 10.17 -3.28
N THR A 215 -2.43 9.92 -2.88
CA THR A 215 -3.18 10.88 -2.07
C THR A 215 -3.85 10.20 -0.90
N ALA A 216 -3.92 10.89 0.23
CA ALA A 216 -4.59 10.38 1.41
C ALA A 216 -5.22 11.53 2.20
N VAL A 217 -6.49 11.35 2.57
CA VAL A 217 -7.17 12.19 3.57
C VAL A 217 -7.36 11.33 4.81
N ILE A 218 -6.81 11.76 5.94
CA ILE A 218 -6.84 11.00 7.19
C ILE A 218 -7.58 11.83 8.24
N PRO A 219 -8.90 11.59 8.41
CA PRO A 219 -9.64 12.14 9.52
C PRO A 219 -9.20 11.50 10.84
N CYS A 220 -8.99 12.36 11.84
CA CYS A 220 -8.51 12.01 13.16
C CYS A 220 -9.37 12.73 14.20
N VAL A 221 -10.28 11.97 14.82
CA VAL A 221 -11.20 12.48 15.84
C VAL A 221 -10.59 12.28 17.22
N VAL A 222 -10.49 13.36 17.98
CA VAL A 222 -9.98 13.38 19.35
C VAL A 222 -11.14 13.68 20.28
N ASP A 223 -11.60 12.67 21.00
CA ASP A 223 -12.57 12.80 22.09
C ASP A 223 -11.82 13.20 23.36
N ILE A 224 -12.01 14.45 23.79
CA ILE A 224 -11.30 15.03 24.93
C ILE A 224 -11.82 14.43 26.24
N GLU A 225 -13.13 14.23 26.36
CA GLU A 225 -13.77 13.67 27.56
C GLU A 225 -13.33 12.23 27.80
N LYS A 226 -13.41 11.38 26.77
CA LYS A 226 -12.96 9.98 26.87
C LYS A 226 -11.44 9.81 26.75
N ARG A 227 -10.72 10.87 26.38
CA ARG A 227 -9.28 10.88 26.08
C ARG A 227 -8.91 9.84 25.03
N LEU A 228 -9.73 9.70 24.00
CA LEU A 228 -9.54 8.75 22.90
C LEU A 228 -9.26 9.48 21.58
N CYS A 229 -8.49 8.85 20.72
CA CYS A 229 -8.17 9.34 19.40
C CYS A 229 -8.42 8.25 18.37
N THR A 230 -9.35 8.49 17.46
CA THR A 230 -9.82 7.52 16.46
C THR A 230 -9.46 8.01 15.06
N PHE A 231 -8.72 7.20 14.30
CA PHE A 231 -8.30 7.48 12.94
C PHE A 231 -7.92 6.20 12.20
N ASP A 232 -7.76 6.27 10.88
CA ASP A 232 -7.24 5.16 10.11
C ASP A 232 -5.73 4.93 10.35
N SER A 233 -5.44 4.02 11.29
CA SER A 233 -4.09 3.67 11.70
C SER A 233 -3.45 2.52 10.91
N MET A 234 -4.20 1.92 9.97
CA MET A 234 -3.71 0.81 9.17
C MET A 234 -2.69 1.30 8.15
N LYS A 235 -1.42 0.98 8.41
CA LYS A 235 -0.32 1.32 7.51
C LYS A 235 -0.36 0.45 6.26
N ILE A 236 0.05 1.04 5.15
CA ILE A 236 0.28 0.33 3.90
C ILE A 236 1.72 -0.22 3.93
N PRO A 237 1.94 -1.52 3.66
CA PRO A 237 3.28 -2.09 3.54
C PRO A 237 4.13 -1.31 2.53
N TYR A 238 5.37 -0.98 2.91
CA TYR A 238 6.33 -0.38 1.97
C TYR A 238 7.15 -1.49 1.32
N ILE A 239 7.03 -1.61 0.00
CA ILE A 239 7.65 -2.66 -0.83
C ILE A 239 8.82 -2.09 -1.67
N GLY A 240 9.26 -0.86 -1.40
CA GLY A 240 10.47 -0.27 -1.99
C GLY A 240 10.24 0.79 -3.07
N TYR A 241 9.17 0.72 -3.85
CA TYR A 241 8.95 1.66 -4.98
C TYR A 241 8.55 3.06 -4.51
N GLN A 242 7.41 3.19 -3.84
CA GLN A 242 6.88 4.47 -3.37
C GLN A 242 6.50 4.38 -1.89
N TYR A 243 6.97 5.34 -1.09
CA TYR A 243 6.57 5.38 0.32
C TYR A 243 5.13 5.89 0.44
N PRO A 244 4.17 5.07 0.90
CA PRO A 244 2.76 5.41 0.85
C PRO A 244 2.46 6.71 1.58
N VAL A 245 1.70 7.58 0.92
CA VAL A 245 1.36 8.92 1.42
C VAL A 245 0.53 8.84 2.71
N LYS A 246 -0.35 7.83 2.84
CA LYS A 246 -1.06 7.53 4.08
C LYS A 246 -0.14 7.33 5.28
N ASN A 247 0.96 6.59 5.11
CA ASN A 247 1.94 6.35 6.19
C ASN A 247 2.59 7.66 6.66
N ARG A 248 2.73 8.66 5.77
CA ARG A 248 3.24 9.99 6.13
C ARG A 248 2.24 10.72 7.03
N GLY A 249 0.95 10.64 6.74
CA GLY A 249 -0.12 11.20 7.57
C GLY A 249 -0.18 10.58 8.96
N ILE A 250 -0.13 9.24 9.05
CA ILE A 250 -0.05 8.52 10.33
C ILE A 250 1.18 8.98 11.14
N LYS A 251 2.32 9.24 10.47
CA LYS A 251 3.53 9.78 11.13
C LYS A 251 3.31 11.21 11.66
N LEU A 252 2.55 12.05 10.97
CA LEU A 252 2.19 13.39 11.47
C LEU A 252 1.30 13.28 12.70
N ILE A 253 0.23 12.47 12.66
CA ILE A 253 -0.64 12.18 13.80
C ILE A 253 0.22 11.72 15.00
N LYS A 254 1.06 10.71 14.78
CA LYS A 254 1.97 10.18 15.81
C LYS A 254 2.89 11.27 16.39
N LYS A 255 3.43 12.15 15.55
CA LYS A 255 4.34 13.22 15.98
C LYS A 255 3.62 14.26 16.83
N TYR A 256 2.47 14.75 16.37
CA TYR A 256 1.80 15.91 16.96
C TYR A 256 0.90 15.53 18.13
N LEU A 257 0.08 14.49 18.00
CA LEU A 257 -0.86 14.07 19.04
C LEU A 257 -0.21 13.16 20.10
N PHE A 258 0.82 12.40 19.73
CA PHE A 258 1.40 11.35 20.58
C PHE A 258 2.89 11.51 20.86
N ASN A 259 3.50 12.67 20.57
CA ASN A 259 4.93 12.92 20.81
C ASN A 259 5.86 11.80 20.27
N ASN A 260 5.54 11.26 19.10
CA ASN A 260 6.22 10.13 18.45
C ASN A 260 6.06 8.75 19.11
N ARG A 261 5.17 8.56 20.10
CA ARG A 261 4.96 7.27 20.78
C ARG A 261 3.47 6.97 20.97
N PHE A 262 2.96 5.98 20.23
CA PHE A 262 1.61 5.47 20.46
C PHE A 262 1.55 4.65 21.75
N THR A 263 0.43 4.75 22.45
CA THR A 263 0.08 4.12 23.73
C THR A 263 -0.56 2.75 23.51
N TYR A 264 0.20 1.81 22.95
CA TYR A 264 -0.32 0.49 22.56
C TYR A 264 -0.89 -0.34 23.73
N SER A 265 -0.33 -0.21 24.93
CA SER A 265 -0.78 -0.94 26.12
C SER A 265 -2.15 -0.47 26.62
N GLU A 266 -2.45 0.82 26.47
CA GLU A 266 -3.71 1.45 26.88
C GLU A 266 -4.76 1.42 25.75
N SER A 267 -4.40 0.85 24.60
CA SER A 267 -5.23 0.79 23.39
C SER A 267 -5.32 -0.67 22.90
N PRO A 268 -6.02 -1.56 23.62
CA PRO A 268 -5.98 -2.99 23.36
C PRO A 268 -6.81 -3.38 22.12
N GLU A 269 -7.78 -2.57 21.72
CA GLU A 269 -8.70 -2.85 20.61
C GLU A 269 -7.95 -2.88 19.27
N MET A 270 -7.57 -4.10 18.88
CA MET A 270 -7.02 -4.37 17.56
C MET A 270 -8.13 -4.31 16.52
N ARG A 271 -7.70 -4.08 15.28
CA ARG A 271 -8.60 -4.22 14.15
C ARG A 271 -8.80 -5.70 13.83
N GLU A 272 -9.91 -6.01 13.18
CA GLU A 272 -10.17 -7.37 12.71
C GLU A 272 -9.23 -7.69 11.56
N LEU A 273 -8.63 -8.89 11.61
CA LEU A 273 -7.74 -9.40 10.58
C LEU A 273 -8.56 -9.55 9.29
N VAL A 274 -8.19 -8.81 8.25
CA VAL A 274 -8.78 -8.93 6.91
C VAL A 274 -8.06 -10.02 6.08
N THR A 275 -6.99 -10.61 6.62
CA THR A 275 -6.17 -11.60 5.90
C THR A 275 -6.45 -13.02 6.37
N ASP A 276 -6.54 -13.98 5.46
CA ASP A 276 -6.64 -15.43 5.70
C ASP A 276 -5.40 -16.05 6.37
N ILE A 277 -4.51 -15.24 6.92
CA ILE A 277 -3.25 -15.65 7.53
C ILE A 277 -3.47 -15.87 9.01
N ASP A 278 -3.36 -17.11 9.47
CA ASP A 278 -3.42 -17.45 10.90
C ASP A 278 -2.19 -16.92 11.65
N PRO A 279 -2.32 -15.96 12.59
CA PRO A 279 -1.20 -15.42 13.35
C PRO A 279 -0.48 -16.45 14.24
N GLU A 280 -1.14 -17.55 14.58
CA GLU A 280 -0.56 -18.61 15.42
C GLU A 280 0.21 -19.67 14.61
N GLN A 281 0.09 -19.64 13.27
CA GLN A 281 0.90 -20.45 12.37
C GLN A 281 2.39 -20.17 12.53
N THR A 282 3.24 -21.18 12.33
CA THR A 282 4.70 -20.99 12.34
C THR A 282 5.20 -20.46 10.98
N LEU A 283 6.32 -19.74 10.98
CA LEU A 283 6.96 -19.27 9.75
C LEU A 283 7.25 -20.40 8.75
N TRP A 284 7.61 -21.59 9.25
CA TRP A 284 7.92 -22.73 8.39
C TRP A 284 6.67 -23.33 7.74
N ASP A 285 5.57 -23.42 8.49
CA ASP A 285 4.29 -23.86 7.94
C ASP A 285 3.78 -22.86 6.92
N PHE A 286 3.89 -21.57 7.22
CA PHE A 286 3.54 -20.50 6.28
C PHE A 286 4.34 -20.61 4.97
N TRP A 287 5.66 -20.76 5.05
CA TRP A 287 6.51 -20.98 3.88
C TRP A 287 6.04 -22.19 3.05
N ARG A 288 5.77 -23.33 3.71
CA ARG A 288 5.35 -24.56 3.02
C ARG A 288 3.99 -24.41 2.36
N THR A 289 3.03 -23.78 3.04
CA THR A 289 1.69 -23.52 2.51
C THR A 289 1.75 -22.60 1.31
N THR A 290 2.40 -21.42 1.43
CA THR A 290 2.54 -20.48 0.30
C THR A 290 3.26 -21.13 -0.88
N LYS A 291 4.32 -21.92 -0.63
CA LYS A 291 5.00 -22.65 -1.71
C LYS A 291 4.08 -23.67 -2.39
N LYS A 292 3.30 -24.44 -1.60
CA LYS A 292 2.36 -25.44 -2.12
C LYS A 292 1.25 -24.78 -2.94
N GLU A 293 0.68 -23.67 -2.45
CA GLU A 293 -0.31 -22.87 -3.16
C GLU A 293 0.23 -22.37 -4.49
N LEU A 294 1.41 -21.76 -4.53
CA LEU A 294 2.02 -21.28 -5.78
C LEU A 294 2.24 -22.41 -6.79
N ILE A 295 2.70 -23.59 -6.34
CA ILE A 295 2.88 -24.76 -7.22
C ILE A 295 1.52 -25.29 -7.71
N THR A 296 0.51 -25.28 -6.85
CA THR A 296 -0.83 -25.79 -7.17
C THR A 296 -1.51 -24.85 -8.17
N ASN A 297 -1.42 -23.54 -7.95
CA ASN A 297 -1.91 -22.51 -8.87
C ASN A 297 -1.22 -22.62 -10.24
N ASP A 298 0.10 -22.77 -10.30
CA ASP A 298 0.82 -22.98 -11.58
C ASP A 298 0.35 -24.28 -12.28
N ARG A 299 0.09 -25.36 -11.53
CA ARG A 299 -0.40 -26.64 -12.07
C ARG A 299 -1.84 -26.54 -12.59
N ASP A 300 -2.72 -25.89 -11.85
CA ASP A 300 -4.13 -25.76 -12.23
C ASP A 300 -4.30 -24.76 -13.37
N LEU A 301 -3.49 -23.70 -13.40
CA LEU A 301 -3.41 -22.81 -14.54
C LEU A 301 -2.95 -23.54 -15.81
N LYS A 302 -1.91 -24.38 -15.69
CA LYS A 302 -1.46 -25.26 -16.78
C LYS A 302 -2.60 -26.15 -17.28
N LYS A 303 -3.28 -26.87 -16.38
CA LYS A 303 -4.42 -27.73 -16.74
C LYS A 303 -5.55 -26.94 -17.40
N ARG A 304 -5.82 -25.72 -16.94
CA ARG A 304 -6.83 -24.84 -17.54
C ARG A 304 -6.45 -24.54 -19.00
N PHE A 305 -5.23 -24.06 -19.26
CA PHE A 305 -4.79 -23.78 -20.64
C PHE A 305 -4.65 -25.03 -21.51
N GLU A 306 -4.37 -26.21 -20.95
CA GLU A 306 -4.36 -27.48 -21.72
C GLU A 306 -5.76 -27.90 -22.17
N LYS A 307 -6.82 -27.52 -21.43
CA LYS A 307 -8.21 -27.81 -21.79
C LYS A 307 -8.79 -26.81 -22.78
N MET A 308 -8.29 -25.58 -22.78
CA MET A 308 -8.76 -24.52 -23.66
C MET A 308 -8.30 -24.73 -25.11
N LYS A 309 -9.15 -24.35 -26.06
CA LYS A 309 -8.83 -24.32 -27.50
C LYS A 309 -8.09 -23.03 -27.86
N HIS A 310 -7.35 -23.05 -28.96
CA HIS A 310 -6.75 -21.83 -29.49
C HIS A 310 -7.81 -20.74 -29.73
N ARG A 311 -7.52 -19.52 -29.27
CA ARG A 311 -8.37 -18.32 -29.27
C ARG A 311 -9.62 -18.39 -28.39
N GLU A 312 -9.71 -19.41 -27.53
CA GLU A 312 -10.74 -19.44 -26.50
C GLU A 312 -10.46 -18.39 -25.43
N ILE A 313 -11.52 -17.67 -25.07
CA ILE A 313 -11.51 -16.62 -24.05
C ILE A 313 -12.52 -17.00 -22.97
N ILE A 314 -12.06 -17.02 -21.72
CA ILE A 314 -12.88 -17.23 -20.53
C ILE A 314 -12.70 -16.02 -19.61
N SER A 315 -13.81 -15.45 -19.15
CA SER A 315 -13.85 -14.30 -18.24
C SER A 315 -14.42 -14.76 -16.90
N GLU A 316 -13.60 -14.82 -15.85
CA GLU A 316 -13.97 -15.29 -14.51
C GLU A 316 -13.25 -14.46 -13.43
N ASP A 317 -13.96 -14.10 -12.37
CA ASP A 317 -13.41 -13.42 -11.17
C ASP A 317 -12.60 -12.14 -11.46
N GLY A 318 -12.99 -11.37 -12.49
CA GLY A 318 -12.26 -10.16 -12.89
C GLY A 318 -10.97 -10.42 -13.67
N PHE A 319 -10.77 -11.65 -14.16
CA PHE A 319 -9.65 -12.02 -15.02
C PHE A 319 -10.11 -12.60 -16.36
N ILE A 320 -9.38 -12.25 -17.41
CA ILE A 320 -9.50 -12.84 -18.74
C ILE A 320 -8.41 -13.89 -18.88
N TYR A 321 -8.82 -15.12 -19.18
CA TYR A 321 -7.97 -16.22 -19.58
C TYR A 321 -8.10 -16.40 -21.08
N LEU A 322 -6.99 -16.28 -21.81
CA LEU A 322 -6.97 -16.46 -23.26
C LEU A 322 -5.90 -17.46 -23.66
N LYS A 323 -6.28 -18.47 -24.45
CA LYS A 323 -5.38 -19.49 -25.00
C LYS A 323 -4.91 -19.09 -26.39
N TRP A 324 -3.60 -19.01 -26.60
CA TRP A 324 -2.98 -18.67 -27.88
C TRP A 324 -1.96 -19.73 -28.28
N GLU A 325 -2.32 -20.59 -29.23
CA GLU A 325 -1.55 -21.79 -29.59
C GLU A 325 -1.20 -22.58 -28.32
N ASP A 326 0.08 -22.88 -28.09
CA ASP A 326 0.55 -23.56 -26.89
C ASP A 326 0.69 -22.64 -25.67
N CYS A 327 0.46 -21.34 -25.83
CA CYS A 327 0.63 -20.33 -24.80
C CYS A 327 -0.70 -19.82 -24.22
N GLY A 328 -0.66 -19.16 -23.07
CA GLY A 328 -1.80 -18.67 -22.33
C GLY A 328 -1.54 -17.31 -21.72
N ILE A 329 -2.58 -16.50 -21.61
CA ILE A 329 -2.56 -15.11 -21.14
C ILE A 329 -3.57 -14.96 -20.01
N ILE A 330 -3.19 -14.19 -19.00
CA ILE A 330 -4.08 -13.75 -17.92
C ILE A 330 -3.97 -12.23 -17.85
N THR A 331 -5.09 -11.54 -17.95
CA THR A 331 -5.19 -10.08 -17.79
C THR A 331 -6.31 -9.76 -16.84
N ALA A 332 -6.07 -8.91 -15.84
CA ALA A 332 -7.14 -8.39 -14.99
C ALA A 332 -7.97 -7.38 -15.78
N TYR A 333 -9.26 -7.29 -15.47
CA TYR A 333 -10.13 -6.27 -16.02
C TYR A 333 -11.14 -5.78 -14.98
N GLU A 334 -11.51 -4.50 -15.08
CA GLU A 334 -12.60 -3.90 -14.33
C GLU A 334 -13.66 -3.37 -15.29
N LEU A 335 -14.93 -3.60 -14.96
CA LEU A 335 -16.06 -3.11 -15.75
C LEU A 335 -16.57 -1.80 -15.15
N ASN A 336 -16.69 -0.79 -15.99
CA ASN A 336 -17.41 0.43 -15.68
C ASN A 336 -18.79 0.38 -16.35
N GLU A 337 -19.81 0.10 -15.54
CA GLU A 337 -21.18 -0.04 -16.02
C GLU A 337 -21.77 1.24 -16.61
N GLU A 338 -21.39 2.40 -16.07
CA GLU A 338 -21.94 3.71 -16.47
C GLU A 338 -21.45 4.13 -17.86
N SER A 339 -20.17 3.90 -18.15
CA SER A 339 -19.55 4.25 -19.43
C SER A 339 -19.49 3.09 -20.43
N LYS A 340 -19.95 1.90 -20.02
CA LYS A 340 -19.84 0.65 -20.81
C LYS A 340 -18.42 0.43 -21.34
N THR A 341 -17.44 0.63 -20.46
CA THR A 341 -16.03 0.36 -20.73
C THR A 341 -15.53 -0.79 -19.87
N ALA A 342 -14.67 -1.62 -20.46
CA ALA A 342 -13.86 -2.60 -19.74
C ALA A 342 -12.42 -2.08 -19.71
N GLU A 343 -11.92 -1.73 -18.53
CA GLU A 343 -10.53 -1.33 -18.35
C GLU A 343 -9.69 -2.59 -18.10
N ALA A 344 -8.85 -2.97 -19.05
CA ALA A 344 -8.07 -4.21 -19.02
C ALA A 344 -6.57 -3.91 -18.92
N ASP A 345 -5.84 -4.67 -18.12
CA ASP A 345 -4.38 -4.56 -18.02
C ASP A 345 -3.68 -4.90 -19.34
N SER A 346 -2.51 -4.30 -19.56
CA SER A 346 -1.70 -4.56 -20.75
C SER A 346 -1.24 -6.01 -20.86
N VAL A 347 -1.41 -6.56 -22.06
CA VAL A 347 -0.93 -7.88 -22.45
C VAL A 347 0.50 -7.76 -22.97
N GLU A 348 1.48 -8.12 -22.14
CA GLU A 348 2.90 -7.99 -22.48
C GLU A 348 3.68 -9.30 -22.41
N PHE A 349 3.24 -10.24 -21.56
CA PHE A 349 3.96 -11.47 -21.25
C PHE A 349 3.02 -12.69 -21.29
N TRP A 350 3.58 -13.84 -21.63
CA TRP A 350 2.86 -15.11 -21.54
C TRP A 350 2.71 -15.53 -20.07
N ALA A 351 1.48 -15.78 -19.64
CA ALA A 351 1.20 -16.37 -18.34
C ALA A 351 1.59 -17.86 -18.29
N TYR A 352 1.46 -18.57 -19.43
CA TYR A 352 1.81 -19.98 -19.54
C TYR A 352 2.25 -20.36 -20.97
N PRO A 353 3.24 -21.24 -21.16
CA PRO A 353 4.38 -21.36 -20.23
C PRO A 353 4.98 -19.97 -20.02
N LYS A 354 5.55 -19.70 -18.84
CA LYS A 354 6.20 -18.41 -18.51
C LYS A 354 7.38 -18.17 -19.46
N LYS A 355 7.09 -17.64 -20.65
CA LYS A 355 8.02 -17.33 -21.75
C LYS A 355 8.22 -15.81 -21.80
N ASN A 356 9.23 -15.38 -22.57
CA ASN A 356 9.59 -13.97 -22.78
C ASN A 356 8.43 -13.13 -23.36
N LYS A 357 8.68 -11.82 -23.49
CA LYS A 357 7.78 -10.80 -24.07
C LYS A 357 7.07 -11.27 -25.34
N ILE A 358 5.77 -10.97 -25.44
CA ILE A 358 4.94 -11.30 -26.60
C ILE A 358 5.35 -10.37 -27.77
N ALA A 359 5.41 -10.91 -28.99
CA ALA A 359 5.70 -10.11 -30.18
C ALA A 359 4.62 -9.04 -30.39
N LYS A 360 5.01 -7.83 -30.82
CA LYS A 360 4.10 -6.67 -30.94
C LYS A 360 2.89 -6.94 -31.84
N ASP A 361 3.08 -7.67 -32.92
CA ASP A 361 1.99 -7.99 -33.85
C ASP A 361 1.00 -8.97 -33.21
N THR A 362 1.51 -9.99 -32.52
CA THR A 362 0.69 -10.92 -31.74
C THR A 362 -0.08 -10.20 -30.62
N ILE A 363 0.54 -9.24 -29.92
CA ILE A 363 -0.16 -8.42 -28.90
C ILE A 363 -1.37 -7.71 -29.52
N LYS A 364 -1.23 -7.10 -30.71
CA LYS A 364 -2.36 -6.44 -31.39
C LYS A 364 -3.47 -7.42 -31.74
N GLU A 365 -3.11 -8.62 -32.23
CA GLU A 365 -4.11 -9.65 -32.53
C GLU A 365 -4.86 -10.10 -31.28
N ILE A 366 -4.14 -10.37 -30.18
CA ILE A 366 -4.72 -10.74 -28.90
C ILE A 366 -5.64 -9.63 -28.38
N GLN A 367 -5.17 -8.37 -28.39
CA GLN A 367 -5.97 -7.23 -27.97
C GLN A 367 -7.23 -7.06 -28.82
N ASN A 368 -7.17 -7.36 -30.11
CA ASN A 368 -8.35 -7.37 -30.97
C ASN A 368 -9.33 -8.48 -30.58
N GLU A 369 -8.87 -9.70 -30.26
CA GLU A 369 -9.76 -10.79 -29.82
C GLU A 369 -10.43 -10.49 -28.47
N ILE A 370 -9.68 -9.95 -27.51
CA ILE A 370 -10.25 -9.49 -26.23
C ILE A 370 -11.26 -8.36 -26.48
N SER A 371 -10.95 -7.41 -27.36
CA SER A 371 -11.89 -6.32 -27.71
C SER A 371 -13.17 -6.84 -28.34
N LYS A 372 -13.09 -7.84 -29.22
CA LYS A 372 -14.27 -8.50 -29.82
C LYS A 372 -15.11 -9.22 -28.76
N HIS A 373 -14.46 -9.89 -27.80
CA HIS A 373 -15.15 -10.58 -26.71
C HIS A 373 -16.01 -9.64 -25.87
N PHE A 374 -15.46 -8.50 -25.44
CA PHE A 374 -16.23 -7.48 -24.70
C PHE A 374 -17.21 -6.71 -25.57
N ALA A 375 -16.90 -6.47 -26.85
CA ALA A 375 -17.84 -5.86 -27.77
C ALA A 375 -19.11 -6.71 -27.93
N ALA A 376 -18.98 -8.05 -27.92
CA ALA A 376 -20.11 -8.96 -27.96
C ALA A 376 -21.00 -8.87 -26.70
N THR A 377 -20.48 -8.39 -25.57
CA THR A 377 -21.23 -8.14 -24.34
C THR A 377 -21.61 -6.66 -24.15
N GLY A 378 -21.36 -5.82 -25.15
CA GLY A 378 -21.74 -4.41 -25.17
C GLY A 378 -20.76 -3.44 -24.50
N TYR A 379 -19.51 -3.87 -24.26
CA TYR A 379 -18.46 -3.04 -23.67
C TYR A 379 -17.38 -2.68 -24.69
N THR A 380 -16.79 -1.49 -24.52
CA THR A 380 -15.60 -1.07 -25.23
C THR A 380 -14.36 -1.27 -24.35
N VAL A 381 -13.29 -1.85 -24.89
CA VAL A 381 -12.09 -2.14 -24.10
C VAL A 381 -11.12 -0.98 -24.14
N LYS A 382 -10.59 -0.62 -22.98
CA LYS A 382 -9.49 0.32 -22.83
C LYS A 382 -8.33 -0.37 -22.14
N TYR A 383 -7.22 -0.51 -22.86
CA TYR A 383 -6.02 -1.11 -22.30
C TYR A 383 -5.25 -0.12 -21.44
N ILE A 384 -5.07 -0.45 -20.16
CA ILE A 384 -4.20 0.26 -19.25
C ILE A 384 -2.80 -0.31 -19.46
N SER A 385 -1.98 0.40 -20.24
CA SER A 385 -0.55 0.09 -20.28
C SER A 385 0.10 0.51 -18.97
N PHE A 386 0.67 -0.43 -18.22
CA PHE A 386 1.84 -0.11 -17.42
C PHE A 386 2.94 0.21 -18.41
N LYS A 387 3.03 1.47 -18.86
CA LYS A 387 4.18 1.89 -19.66
C LYS A 387 5.41 1.51 -18.85
N GLU A 388 6.26 0.64 -19.41
CA GLU A 388 7.66 0.48 -19.06
C GLU A 388 8.31 1.87 -19.11
N GLU A 389 8.16 2.64 -18.04
CA GLU A 389 9.03 3.75 -17.70
C GLU A 389 10.24 3.11 -17.00
N PHE A 390 11.22 2.75 -17.84
CA PHE A 390 12.50 2.15 -17.48
C PHE A 390 13.17 2.82 -16.27
#